data_AF-A0A3F2ZU46-F1
#
_entry.id   AF-A0A3F2ZU46-F1
#
_cell.length_a   1.000
_cell.length_b   1.000
_cell.length_c   1.000
_cell.angle_alpha   90.00
_cell.angle_beta   90.00
_cell.angle_gamma   90.00
#
_symmetry.space_group_name_H-M   'P 1'
#
loop_
_entity.id
_entity.type
_entity.pdbx_description
1 polymer ?
#
loop_
_entity_poly.entity_id
_entity_poly.type
_entity_poly.pdbx_seq_one_letter_code
_entity_poly.pdbx_strand_id
1 'polypeptide(L)'
;MKIAISSTGKTMENLLDTRFGRCEYFQIHDSKSKKVKILENEGQNTSGGAGIVASNQLVDEKVDVIITGYLGPNAFEIIGKAGIKAYKCESIAITLVIEKYNKGELEQISMSGPAHHGM
;
A
#
# COMPACT_ATOMS: atom_id res chain seq x y z
N MET A 1 -1.48 11.51 10.73
CA MET A 1 -0.76 10.84 9.64
C MET A 1 -1.32 9.44 9.56
N LYS A 2 -1.83 9.06 8.39
CA LYS A 2 -2.39 7.75 8.09
C LYS A 2 -1.43 6.98 7.18
N ILE A 3 -1.01 5.81 7.65
CA ILE A 3 -0.11 4.90 6.92
C ILE A 3 -0.94 3.69 6.49
N ALA A 4 -1.06 3.47 5.19
CA ALA A 4 -1.69 2.28 4.62
C ALA A 4 -0.62 1.23 4.30
N ILE A 5 -0.86 -0.02 4.69
CA ILE A 5 0.05 -1.14 4.45
C ILE A 5 -0.72 -2.27 3.78
N SER A 6 -0.23 -2.74 2.63
CA SER A 6 -0.82 -3.89 1.94
C SER A 6 -0.51 -5.17 2.71
N SER A 7 -1.53 -5.96 3.04
CA SER A 7 -1.42 -7.09 3.96
C SER A 7 -2.15 -8.32 3.41
N THR A 8 -1.60 -9.50 3.69
CA THR A 8 -2.26 -10.80 3.43
C THR A 8 -3.28 -11.18 4.51
N GLY A 9 -3.44 -10.34 5.54
CA GLY A 9 -4.45 -10.57 6.57
C GLY A 9 -4.78 -9.35 7.40
N LYS A 10 -5.51 -9.58 8.50
CA LYS A 10 -6.10 -8.52 9.34
C LYS A 10 -5.28 -8.22 10.60
N THR A 11 -4.24 -9.00 10.89
CA THR A 11 -3.43 -8.85 12.11
C THR A 11 -2.05 -8.29 11.81
N MET A 12 -1.38 -7.78 12.85
CA MET A 12 -0.04 -7.20 12.74
C MET A 12 1.06 -8.25 12.49
N GLU A 13 0.75 -9.52 12.74
CA GLU A 13 1.64 -10.67 12.52
C GLU A 13 1.54 -11.19 11.09
N ASN A 14 0.48 -10.81 10.35
CA ASN A 14 0.39 -11.13 8.94
C ASN A 14 1.51 -10.43 8.15
N LEU A 15 1.80 -10.98 6.98
CA LEU A 15 2.86 -10.48 6.13
C LEU A 15 2.35 -9.36 5.23
N LEU A 16 3.26 -8.46 4.88
CA LEU A 16 3.02 -7.48 3.83
C LEU A 16 2.82 -8.20 2.49
N ASP A 17 1.74 -7.88 1.79
CA ASP A 17 1.55 -8.34 0.42
C ASP A 17 2.30 -7.41 -0.53
N THR A 18 3.22 -7.95 -1.31
CA THR A 18 4.01 -7.17 -2.26
C THR A 18 3.21 -6.71 -3.48
N ARG A 19 2.01 -7.26 -3.70
CA ARG A 19 1.14 -6.97 -4.85
C ARG A 19 0.11 -5.91 -4.46
N PHE A 20 0.49 -4.64 -4.44
CA PHE A 20 -0.37 -3.52 -4.03
C PHE A 20 -1.82 -3.60 -4.55
N GLY A 21 -2.01 -3.69 -5.87
CA GLY A 21 -3.36 -3.64 -6.46
C GLY A 21 -4.23 -4.86 -6.15
N ARG A 22 -3.62 -5.99 -5.78
CA ARG A 22 -4.31 -7.27 -5.56
C ARG A 22 -4.04 -7.87 -4.17
N CYS A 23 -3.57 -7.07 -3.22
CA CYS A 23 -3.46 -7.51 -1.84
C CYS A 23 -4.86 -7.80 -1.30
N GLU A 24 -4.96 -8.59 -0.23
CA GLU A 24 -6.26 -8.94 0.34
C GLU A 24 -6.82 -7.78 1.18
N TYR A 25 -5.95 -7.14 1.97
CA TYR A 25 -6.35 -6.08 2.88
C TYR A 25 -5.37 -4.90 2.87
N PHE A 26 -5.88 -3.71 3.20
CA PHE A 26 -5.09 -2.57 3.61
C PHE A 26 -5.25 -2.33 5.11
N GLN A 27 -4.14 -2.31 5.84
CA GLN A 27 -4.11 -1.87 7.24
C GLN A 27 -3.77 -0.38 7.29
N ILE A 28 -4.72 0.44 7.73
CA ILE A 28 -4.56 1.89 7.84
C ILE A 28 -4.30 2.23 9.30
N HIS A 29 -3.06 2.64 9.59
CA HIS A 29 -2.60 3.05 10.91
C HIS A 29 -2.66 4.56 11.03
N ASP A 30 -3.49 5.07 11.95
CA ASP A 30 -3.52 6.48 12.29
C ASP A 30 -2.56 6.77 13.45
N SER A 31 -1.45 7.43 13.14
CA SER A 31 -0.45 7.85 14.12
C SER A 31 -1.00 8.80 15.19
N LYS A 32 -2.06 9.57 14.91
CA LYS A 32 -2.65 10.50 15.89
C LYS A 32 -3.55 9.76 16.89
N SER A 33 -4.43 8.90 16.39
CA SER A 33 -5.45 8.23 17.23
C SER A 33 -5.02 6.85 17.73
N LYS A 34 -3.87 6.33 17.26
CA LYS A 34 -3.40 4.94 17.48
C LYS A 34 -4.43 3.89 17.05
N LYS A 35 -5.40 4.27 16.20
CA LYS A 35 -6.40 3.34 15.66
C LYS A 35 -5.83 2.66 14.43
N VAL A 36 -6.16 1.38 14.31
CA VAL A 36 -5.91 0.58 13.12
C VAL A 36 -7.26 0.29 12.48
N LYS A 37 -7.41 0.66 11.21
CA LYS A 37 -8.56 0.33 10.38
C LYS A 37 -8.12 -0.74 9.38
N ILE A 38 -8.82 -1.86 9.36
CA ILE A 38 -8.61 -2.91 8.36
C ILE A 38 -9.63 -2.69 7.26
N LEU A 39 -9.15 -2.59 6.02
CA LEU A 39 -9.96 -2.34 4.84
C LEU A 39 -9.74 -3.48 3.84
N GLU A 40 -10.82 -4.03 3.29
CA GLU A 40 -10.75 -5.00 2.21
C GLU A 40 -10.40 -4.30 0.90
N ASN A 41 -9.46 -4.86 0.12
CA ASN A 41 -9.05 -4.26 -1.14
C ASN A 41 -10.08 -4.55 -2.24
N GLU A 42 -10.79 -3.52 -2.69
CA GLU A 42 -11.76 -3.65 -3.77
C GLU A 42 -11.10 -4.04 -5.10
N GLY A 43 -9.81 -3.71 -5.27
CA GLY A 43 -8.98 -4.08 -6.41
C GLY A 43 -8.72 -5.59 -6.54
N GLN A 44 -8.84 -6.36 -5.45
CA GLN A 44 -8.54 -7.80 -5.45
C GLN A 44 -9.38 -8.57 -6.48
N ASN A 45 -10.67 -8.25 -6.54
CA ASN A 45 -11.66 -8.98 -7.35
C ASN A 45 -11.84 -8.43 -8.76
N THR A 46 -11.07 -7.42 -9.17
CA THR A 46 -11.26 -6.80 -10.47
C THR A 46 -10.52 -7.57 -11.58
N SER A 47 -11.18 -7.71 -12.74
CA SER A 47 -10.60 -8.33 -13.92
C SER A 47 -9.44 -7.50 -14.50
N GLY A 48 -9.50 -6.17 -14.35
CA GLY A 48 -8.48 -5.23 -14.80
C GLY A 48 -8.43 -3.98 -13.93
N GLY A 49 -7.31 -3.24 -13.98
CA GLY A 49 -7.19 -1.98 -13.26
C GLY A 49 -7.13 -2.10 -11.74
N ALA A 50 -6.77 -3.26 -11.19
CA ALA A 50 -6.72 -3.51 -9.74
C ALA A 50 -5.94 -2.44 -8.95
N GLY A 51 -4.79 -2.01 -9.48
CA GLY A 51 -4.00 -0.91 -8.89
C GLY A 51 -4.70 0.45 -8.92
N ILE A 52 -5.52 0.73 -9.94
CA ILE A 52 -6.29 1.99 -10.03
C ILE A 52 -7.36 2.01 -8.93
N VAL A 53 -8.10 0.91 -8.79
CA VAL A 53 -9.17 0.78 -7.78
C VAL A 53 -8.58 0.89 -6.38
N ALA A 54 -7.53 0.11 -6.08
CA ALA A 54 -6.81 0.18 -4.82
C ALA A 54 -6.28 1.60 -4.50
N SER A 55 -5.68 2.29 -5.49
CA SER A 55 -5.20 3.65 -5.30
C SER A 55 -6.32 4.63 -4.98
N ASN A 56 -7.44 4.62 -5.72
CA ASN A 56 -8.58 5.51 -5.45
C ASN A 56 -9.16 5.25 -4.07
N GLN A 57 -9.32 3.98 -3.68
CA GLN A 57 -9.82 3.60 -2.37
C GLN A 57 -8.97 4.21 -1.23
N LEU A 58 -7.64 4.18 -1.36
CA LEU A 58 -6.74 4.78 -0.37
C LEU A 58 -6.73 6.31 -0.40
N VAL A 59 -6.91 6.93 -1.57
CA VAL A 59 -7.08 8.39 -1.72
C VAL A 59 -8.34 8.85 -0.97
N ASP A 60 -9.46 8.14 -1.12
CA ASP A 60 -10.72 8.44 -0.43
C ASP A 60 -10.59 8.30 1.09
N GLU A 61 -9.79 7.34 1.56
CA GLU A 61 -9.44 7.19 2.97
C GLU A 61 -8.49 8.29 3.50
N LYS A 62 -8.00 9.16 2.62
CA LYS A 62 -7.08 10.27 2.92
C LYS A 62 -5.80 9.78 3.58
N VAL A 63 -5.20 8.73 3.02
CA VAL A 63 -3.92 8.20 3.52
C VAL A 63 -2.78 9.13 3.11
N ASP A 64 -1.79 9.30 3.98
CA ASP A 64 -0.63 10.15 3.71
C ASP A 64 0.54 9.33 3.12
N VAL A 65 0.61 8.05 3.52
CA VAL A 65 1.72 7.16 3.20
C VAL A 65 1.20 5.76 2.86
N ILE A 66 1.78 5.14 1.85
CA ILE A 66 1.52 3.75 1.44
C ILE A 66 2.83 2.96 1.57
N ILE A 67 2.79 1.80 2.21
CA ILE A 67 3.90 0.87 2.27
C ILE A 67 3.48 -0.45 1.61
N THR A 68 4.20 -0.83 0.56
CA THR A 68 3.88 -2.01 -0.25
C THR A 68 5.14 -2.56 -0.92
N GLY A 69 5.04 -3.64 -1.69
CA GLY A 69 6.17 -4.15 -2.47
C GLY A 69 6.34 -3.38 -3.78
N TYR A 70 5.39 -3.56 -4.70
CA TYR A 70 5.48 -3.00 -6.04
C TYR A 70 4.24 -2.19 -6.39
N LEU A 71 4.47 -0.97 -6.89
CA LEU A 71 3.45 -0.14 -7.51
C LEU A 71 3.60 -0.18 -9.03
N GLY A 72 2.52 -0.57 -9.70
CA GLY A 72 2.41 -0.45 -11.15
C GLY A 72 2.28 1.02 -11.59
N PRO A 73 2.50 1.32 -12.89
CA PRO A 73 2.52 2.69 -13.41
C PRO A 73 1.24 3.48 -13.11
N ASN A 74 0.07 2.87 -13.30
CA ASN A 74 -1.20 3.54 -13.03
C ASN A 74 -1.39 3.89 -11.55
N ALA A 75 -1.05 2.96 -10.64
CA ALA A 75 -1.16 3.19 -9.20
C ALA A 75 -0.19 4.28 -8.74
N PHE A 76 1.05 4.23 -9.23
CA PHE A 76 2.09 5.23 -8.95
C PHE A 76 1.66 6.64 -9.39
N GLU A 77 1.08 6.78 -10.58
CA GLU A 77 0.59 8.07 -11.07
C GLU A 77 -0.54 8.65 -10.20
N ILE A 78 -1.53 7.83 -9.83
CA ILE A 78 -2.67 8.27 -9.00
C ILE A 78 -2.20 8.70 -7.60
N ILE A 79 -1.38 7.86 -6.97
CA ILE A 79 -0.82 8.11 -5.63
C ILE A 79 0.03 9.39 -5.65
N GLY A 80 0.89 9.56 -6.67
CA GLY A 80 1.72 10.75 -6.83
C GLY A 80 0.89 12.02 -7.04
N LYS A 81 -0.16 11.97 -7.88
CA LYS A 81 -1.09 13.10 -8.09
C LYS A 81 -1.84 13.50 -6.81
N ALA A 82 -2.15 12.53 -5.95
CA ALA A 82 -2.77 12.77 -4.65
C ALA A 82 -1.79 13.29 -3.57
N GLY A 83 -0.49 13.39 -3.88
CA GLY A 83 0.54 13.83 -2.92
C GLY A 83 0.87 12.78 -1.86
N ILE A 84 0.49 11.53 -2.07
CA ILE A 84 0.70 10.41 -1.15
C ILE A 84 2.11 9.86 -1.38
N LYS A 85 2.85 9.60 -0.30
CA LYS A 85 4.20 9.00 -0.41
C LYS A 85 4.09 7.48 -0.41
N ALA A 86 4.85 6.82 -1.28
CA ALA A 86 4.91 5.37 -1.33
C ALA A 86 6.30 4.86 -0.94
N TYR A 87 6.34 3.77 -0.18
CA TYR A 87 7.57 3.11 0.26
C TYR A 87 7.55 1.63 -0.10
N LYS A 88 8.72 1.13 -0.48
CA LYS A 88 8.95 -0.26 -0.83
C LYS A 88 9.33 -1.05 0.42
N CYS A 89 8.71 -2.20 0.59
CA CYS A 89 9.06 -3.16 1.61
C CYS A 89 8.87 -4.60 1.10
N GLU A 90 9.55 -5.52 1.75
CA GLU A 90 9.49 -6.95 1.44
C GLU A 90 8.33 -7.61 2.19
N SER A 91 8.05 -8.89 1.89
CA SER A 91 7.04 -9.67 2.59
C SER A 91 7.51 -10.04 4.00
N ILE A 92 7.38 -9.10 4.93
CA ILE A 92 7.68 -9.25 6.36
C ILE A 92 6.45 -8.90 7.20
N ALA A 93 6.46 -9.23 8.49
CA ALA A 93 5.35 -8.94 9.40
C ALA A 93 5.03 -7.44 9.45
N ILE A 94 3.75 -7.06 9.48
CA ILE A 94 3.31 -5.65 9.51
C ILE A 94 3.93 -4.89 10.69
N THR A 95 4.12 -5.53 11.84
CA THR A 95 4.88 -4.97 12.97
C THR A 95 6.26 -4.47 12.55
N LEU A 96 7.04 -5.31 11.88
CA LEU A 96 8.39 -4.99 11.39
C LEU A 96 8.37 -3.92 10.29
N VAL A 97 7.35 -3.92 9.43
CA VAL A 97 7.17 -2.88 8.40
C VAL A 97 7.06 -1.49 9.04
N ILE A 98 6.21 -1.37 10.07
CA ILE A 98 6.02 -0.11 10.79
C ILE A 98 7.29 0.31 11.52
N GLU A 99 8.01 -0.64 12.14
CA GLU A 99 9.29 -0.36 12.78
C GLU A 99 10.33 0.17 11.79
N LYS A 100 10.50 -0.49 10.63
CA LYS A 100 11.41 -0.03 9.58
C LYS A 100 11.03 1.35 9.05
N TYR A 101 9.74 1.61 8.88
CA TYR A 101 9.24 2.92 8.46
C TYR A 101 9.59 4.00 9.49
N ASN A 102 9.34 3.75 10.78
CA ASN A 102 9.66 4.69 11.85
C ASN A 102 11.16 4.96 11.99
N LYS A 103 12.01 3.98 11.65
CA LYS A 103 13.47 4.13 11.62
C LYS A 103 13.99 4.82 10.35
N GLY A 104 13.13 5.04 9.34
CA GLY A 104 13.53 5.60 8.05
C GLY A 104 14.36 4.63 7.18
N GLU A 105 14.24 3.33 7.43
CA GLU A 105 14.98 2.27 6.72
C GLU A 105 14.30 1.85 5.40
N LEU A 106 13.07 2.32 5.15
CA LEU A 106 12.34 1.97 3.94
C LEU A 106 12.70 2.90 2.77
N GLU A 107 12.85 2.29 1.60
CA GLU A 107 13.12 3.00 0.36
C GLU A 107 11.83 3.65 -0.17
N GLN A 108 11.86 4.94 -0.46
CA GLN A 108 10.74 5.60 -1.11
C GLN A 108 10.64 5.12 -2.58
N ILE A 109 9.44 4.73 -3.00
CA ILE A 109 9.14 4.44 -4.39
C ILE A 109 9.10 5.78 -5.13
N SER A 110 10.15 6.07 -5.89
CA SER A 110 10.28 7.26 -6.73
C SER A 110 10.06 6.98 -8.22
N MET A 111 9.98 5.70 -8.60
CA MET A 111 9.73 5.23 -9.96
C MET A 111 8.73 4.08 -9.95
N SER A 112 7.83 4.03 -10.93
CA SER A 112 6.91 2.90 -11.10
C SER A 112 7.65 1.62 -11.49
N GLY A 113 7.15 0.47 -11.08
CA GLY A 113 7.60 -0.83 -11.62
C GLY A 113 7.37 -0.91 -13.14
N PRO A 114 8.04 -1.85 -13.84
CA PRO A 114 7.95 -1.97 -15.29
C PRO A 114 6.49 -2.13 -15.73
N ALA A 115 6.10 -1.37 -16.76
CA ALA A 115 4.81 -1.54 -17.41
C ALA A 115 4.82 -2.87 -18.18
N HIS A 116 4.17 -3.91 -17.65
CA HIS A 116 3.81 -5.07 -18.46
C HIS A 116 2.72 -4.63 -19.45
N HIS A 117 3.12 -4.07 -20.58
CA HIS A 117 2.32 -4.19 -21.80
C HIS A 117 2.33 -5.68 -22.14
N GLY A 118 1.17 -6.33 -21.99
CA GLY A 118 1.01 -7.72 -22.40
C GLY A 118 1.44 -7.88 -23.86
N MET A 119 2.21 -8.94 -24.13
CA MET A 119 2.29 -9.54 -25.46
C MET A 119 0.96 -10.20 -25.80
#